data_AF-A0A6P0Z8L6-F1
#
_entry.id   AF-A0A6P0Z8L6-F1
#
_cell.length_a   1.000
_cell.length_b   1.000
_cell.length_c   1.000
_cell.angle_alpha   90.00
_cell.angle_beta   90.00
_cell.angle_gamma   90.00
#
_symmetry.space_group_name_H-M   'P 1'
#
loop_
_entity.id
_entity.type
_entity.pdbx_description
1 polymer ?
#
loop_
_entity_poly.entity_id
_entity_poly.type
_entity_poly.pdbx_seq_one_letter_code
_entity_poly.pdbx_strand_id
1 'polypeptide(L)'
;MKQEVLVASFLSGTNIKYLGLTEDDSAEVNIDGQRALKRRGDSLDWQGSPLEGVTVALNQRLIILSKEKLQLGGNLRMEVEDVVPKPGLVPQVPDEPSLNLVVYKVPVLYWVKVGEEIPGTTFTYVGKTEKGAELSGLPEGDLPYRQTGDSVTWKGQLRPKVYLDLALRTTLYNEKRLNVSGSQ
;
A
#
# COMPACT_ATOMS: atom_id res chain seq x y z
N MET A 1 6.56 2.13 -4.86
CA MET A 1 6.80 1.93 -3.41
C MET A 1 8.29 1.92 -3.13
N LYS A 2 8.70 2.29 -1.91
CA LYS A 2 10.05 2.08 -1.38
C LYS A 2 9.98 1.26 -0.10
N GLN A 3 10.95 0.39 0.14
CA GLN A 3 11.06 -0.41 1.36
C GLN A 3 12.52 -0.47 1.81
N GLU A 4 12.74 -0.37 3.12
CA GLU A 4 14.02 -0.65 3.74
C GLU A 4 13.99 -2.04 4.39
N VAL A 5 15.09 -2.78 4.28
CA VAL A 5 15.23 -4.11 4.84
C VAL A 5 16.55 -4.15 5.61
N LEU A 6 16.48 -4.38 6.91
CA LEU A 6 17.65 -4.53 7.76
C LEU A 6 18.30 -5.91 7.56
N VAL A 7 19.60 -6.01 7.86
CA VAL A 7 20.29 -7.31 7.92
C VAL A 7 19.54 -8.27 8.84
N ALA A 8 19.55 -9.55 8.46
CA ALA A 8 18.86 -10.64 9.12
C ALA A 8 17.32 -10.52 9.19
N SER A 9 16.72 -9.55 8.49
CA SER A 9 15.28 -9.37 8.40
C SER A 9 14.70 -9.89 7.08
N PHE A 10 13.41 -10.20 7.10
CA PHE A 10 12.64 -10.53 5.90
C PHE A 10 12.20 -9.26 5.18
N LEU A 11 12.11 -9.32 3.85
CA LEU A 11 11.32 -8.37 3.09
C LEU A 11 9.87 -8.47 3.56
N SER A 12 9.25 -7.33 3.83
CA SER A 12 7.89 -7.24 4.39
C SER A 12 6.87 -8.09 3.62
N GLY A 13 6.26 -9.04 4.31
CA GLY A 13 5.22 -9.92 3.77
C GLY A 13 5.73 -10.98 2.79
N THR A 14 7.02 -11.28 2.79
CA THR A 14 7.63 -12.32 1.94
C THR A 14 8.44 -13.29 2.78
N ASN A 15 8.93 -14.34 2.14
CA ASN A 15 9.92 -15.26 2.69
C ASN A 15 11.36 -14.97 2.21
N ILE A 16 11.59 -13.82 1.58
CA ILE A 16 12.92 -13.39 1.17
C ILE A 16 13.62 -12.77 2.38
N LYS A 17 14.77 -13.33 2.78
CA LYS A 17 15.57 -12.82 3.91
C LYS A 17 16.86 -12.18 3.43
N TYR A 18 17.16 -10.98 3.90
CA TYR A 18 18.48 -10.37 3.71
C TYR A 18 19.45 -10.91 4.75
N LEU A 19 20.54 -11.54 4.32
CA LEU A 19 21.51 -12.18 5.21
C LEU A 19 22.70 -11.26 5.53
N GLY A 20 23.07 -10.37 4.61
CA GLY A 20 24.16 -9.41 4.82
C GLY A 20 24.90 -9.03 3.55
N LEU A 21 25.87 -8.14 3.69
CA LEU A 21 26.77 -7.72 2.62
C LEU A 21 27.96 -8.69 2.54
N THR A 22 28.26 -9.19 1.34
CA THR A 22 29.47 -9.98 1.08
C THR A 22 30.70 -9.09 0.92
N GLU A 23 31.90 -9.69 0.94
CA GLU A 23 33.15 -8.97 0.63
C GLU A 23 33.15 -8.32 -0.77
N ASP A 24 32.49 -8.96 -1.75
CA ASP A 24 32.34 -8.44 -3.13
C ASP A 24 31.17 -7.45 -3.32
N ASP A 25 30.79 -6.72 -2.27
CA ASP A 25 29.71 -5.71 -2.28
C ASP A 25 28.37 -6.21 -2.87
N SER A 26 28.05 -7.49 -2.62
CA SER A 26 26.80 -8.10 -3.05
C SER A 26 25.91 -8.39 -1.84
N ALA A 27 24.61 -8.17 -1.98
CA ALA A 27 23.63 -8.55 -0.99
C ALA A 27 23.44 -10.07 -1.04
N GLU A 28 23.77 -10.76 0.04
CA GLU A 28 23.40 -12.15 0.20
C GLU A 28 21.95 -12.23 0.70
N VAL A 29 21.11 -12.95 -0.04
CA VAL A 29 19.70 -13.17 0.29
C VAL A 29 19.36 -14.65 0.29
N ASN A 30 18.42 -15.04 1.13
CA ASN A 30 17.76 -16.34 1.08
C ASN A 30 16.38 -16.17 0.44
N ILE A 31 16.11 -16.92 -0.62
CA ILE A 31 14.82 -16.95 -1.33
C ILE A 31 14.38 -18.42 -1.33
N ASP A 32 13.26 -18.72 -0.68
CA ASP A 32 12.74 -20.11 -0.61
C ASP A 32 13.77 -21.14 -0.11
N GLY A 33 14.61 -20.76 0.87
CA GLY A 33 15.68 -21.62 1.37
C GLY A 33 16.96 -21.63 0.50
N GLN A 34 16.93 -21.04 -0.70
CA GLN A 34 18.06 -20.99 -1.61
C GLN A 34 18.87 -19.70 -1.43
N ARG A 35 20.20 -19.83 -1.44
CA ARG A 35 21.11 -18.69 -1.40
C ARG A 35 21.17 -18.01 -2.76
N ALA A 36 21.07 -16.68 -2.78
CA ALA A 36 21.31 -15.86 -3.97
C ALA A 36 22.14 -14.62 -3.61
N LEU A 37 22.93 -14.15 -4.58
CA LEU A 37 23.68 -12.90 -4.48
C LEU A 37 23.03 -11.86 -5.39
N LYS A 38 22.80 -10.66 -4.87
CA LYS A 38 22.12 -9.55 -5.57
C LYS A 38 22.96 -8.30 -5.51
N ARG A 39 23.10 -7.60 -6.63
CA ARG A 39 23.76 -6.31 -6.73
C ARG A 39 22.74 -5.20 -6.97
N ARG A 40 23.22 -3.96 -6.87
CA ARG A 40 22.42 -2.79 -7.22
C ARG A 40 21.88 -2.92 -8.65
N GLY A 41 20.58 -2.71 -8.81
CA GLY A 41 19.85 -2.86 -10.06
C GLY A 41 19.19 -4.23 -10.25
N ASP A 42 19.62 -5.26 -9.54
CA ASP A 42 19.04 -6.61 -9.64
C ASP A 42 17.63 -6.66 -9.09
N SER A 43 16.83 -7.59 -9.62
CA SER A 43 15.46 -7.80 -9.17
C SER A 43 15.38 -8.68 -7.92
N LEU A 44 14.38 -8.36 -7.10
CA LEU A 44 13.89 -9.13 -5.97
C LEU A 44 12.37 -9.19 -6.11
N ASP A 45 11.94 -9.95 -7.12
CA ASP A 45 10.53 -10.15 -7.43
C ASP A 45 9.96 -11.28 -6.56
N TRP A 46 8.70 -11.14 -6.15
CA TRP A 46 8.03 -12.11 -5.31
C TRP A 46 6.52 -12.10 -5.56
N GLN A 47 5.90 -13.27 -5.56
CA GLN A 47 4.45 -13.39 -5.60
C GLN A 47 4.00 -14.46 -4.60
N GLY A 48 2.96 -14.15 -3.82
CA GLY A 48 2.40 -15.10 -2.87
C GLY A 48 1.25 -14.51 -2.06
N SER A 49 0.85 -15.26 -1.03
CA SER A 49 -0.26 -14.90 -0.15
C SER A 49 0.25 -14.78 1.28
N PRO A 50 0.51 -13.55 1.79
CA PRO A 50 1.00 -13.38 3.17
C PRO A 50 -0.09 -13.65 4.21
N LEU A 51 -1.35 -13.61 3.80
CA LEU A 51 -2.54 -13.88 4.61
C LEU A 51 -3.62 -14.45 3.68
N GLU A 52 -4.43 -15.38 4.18
CA GLU A 52 -5.55 -15.94 3.45
C GLU A 52 -6.45 -14.84 2.83
N GLY A 53 -6.74 -14.99 1.54
CA GLY A 53 -7.52 -14.03 0.73
C GLY A 53 -6.83 -12.67 0.50
N VAL A 54 -5.51 -12.62 0.71
CA VAL A 54 -4.64 -11.52 0.28
C VAL A 54 -3.58 -12.10 -0.65
N THR A 55 -3.53 -11.60 -1.88
CA THR A 55 -2.47 -11.91 -2.85
C THR A 55 -1.61 -10.67 -3.06
N VAL A 56 -0.29 -10.86 -3.03
CA VAL A 56 0.70 -9.79 -3.21
C VAL A 56 1.67 -10.20 -4.31
N ALA A 57 1.93 -9.29 -5.24
CA ALA A 57 3.01 -9.37 -6.21
C ALA A 57 3.91 -8.13 -6.08
N LEU A 58 5.17 -8.37 -5.77
CA LEU A 58 6.23 -7.38 -5.66
C LEU A 58 7.14 -7.50 -6.88
N ASN A 59 7.34 -6.37 -7.56
CA ASN A 59 8.35 -6.23 -8.61
C ASN A 59 9.32 -5.15 -8.16
N GLN A 60 10.41 -5.56 -7.52
CA GLN A 60 11.31 -4.66 -6.80
C GLN A 60 12.75 -4.79 -7.30
N ARG A 61 13.48 -3.67 -7.25
CA ARG A 61 14.90 -3.63 -7.56
C ARG A 61 15.71 -3.10 -6.39
N LEU A 62 16.91 -3.63 -6.24
CA LEU A 62 17.89 -3.14 -5.29
C LEU A 62 18.38 -1.75 -5.72
N ILE A 63 18.11 -0.73 -4.92
CA ILE A 63 18.51 0.66 -5.21
C ILE A 63 19.75 1.07 -4.42
N ILE A 64 19.77 0.75 -3.12
CA ILE A 64 20.89 1.03 -2.21
C ILE A 64 21.22 -0.25 -1.46
N LEU A 65 22.52 -0.50 -1.32
CA LEU A 65 23.08 -1.58 -0.54
C LEU A 65 24.10 -0.99 0.45
N SER A 66 23.99 -1.34 1.72
CA SER A 66 24.98 -1.03 2.75
C SER A 66 25.17 -2.23 3.68
N LYS A 67 26.14 -2.11 4.60
CA LYS A 67 26.41 -3.12 5.64
C LYS A 67 25.22 -3.37 6.57
N GLU A 68 24.34 -2.38 6.73
CA GLU A 68 23.24 -2.43 7.71
C GLU A 68 21.89 -2.70 7.05
N LYS A 69 21.71 -2.22 5.80
CA LYS A 69 20.41 -2.26 5.15
C LYS A 69 20.49 -2.36 3.64
N LEU A 70 19.37 -2.82 3.10
CA LEU A 70 19.06 -2.84 1.69
C LEU A 70 17.83 -1.94 1.46
N GLN A 71 17.86 -1.12 0.40
CA GLN A 71 16.69 -0.36 -0.04
C GLN A 71 16.18 -0.88 -1.37
N LEU A 72 14.87 -1.13 -1.42
CA LEU A 72 14.14 -1.59 -2.59
C LEU A 72 13.25 -0.48 -3.13
N GLY A 73 13.17 -0.40 -4.45
CA GLY A 73 12.24 0.45 -5.17
C GLY A 73 11.52 -0.35 -6.25
N GLY A 74 10.22 -0.14 -6.39
CA GLY A 74 9.44 -0.84 -7.41
C GLY A 74 7.94 -0.73 -7.21
N ASN A 75 7.22 -1.73 -7.73
CA ASN A 75 5.76 -1.76 -7.75
C ASN A 75 5.23 -2.87 -6.84
N LEU A 76 4.05 -2.62 -6.26
CA LEU A 76 3.24 -3.61 -5.54
C LEU A 76 1.89 -3.71 -6.25
N ARG A 77 1.45 -4.92 -6.50
CA ARG A 77 0.05 -5.24 -6.75
C ARG A 77 -0.45 -6.04 -5.55
N MET A 78 -1.58 -5.62 -4.99
CA MET A 78 -2.27 -6.33 -3.92
C MET A 78 -3.70 -6.55 -4.34
N GLU A 79 -4.19 -7.76 -4.12
CA GLU A 79 -5.58 -8.14 -4.27
C GLU A 79 -6.08 -8.66 -2.92
N VAL A 80 -7.23 -8.15 -2.50
CA VAL A 80 -7.89 -8.54 -1.24
C VAL A 80 -9.27 -9.03 -1.61
N GLU A 81 -9.56 -10.27 -1.26
CA GLU A 81 -10.85 -10.92 -1.50
C GLU A 81 -11.82 -10.64 -0.36
N ASP A 82 -13.12 -10.84 -0.61
CA ASP A 82 -14.20 -10.77 0.40
C ASP A 82 -14.16 -9.51 1.27
N VAL A 83 -13.91 -8.36 0.63
CA VAL A 83 -13.79 -7.07 1.29
C VAL A 83 -15.17 -6.60 1.78
N VAL A 84 -15.25 -6.30 3.07
CA VAL A 84 -16.41 -5.67 3.74
C VAL A 84 -15.88 -4.49 4.55
N PRO A 85 -15.76 -3.29 3.95
CA PRO A 85 -15.16 -2.12 4.60
C PRO A 85 -15.93 -1.72 5.86
N LYS A 86 -15.22 -1.62 6.98
CA LYS A 86 -15.76 -1.16 8.26
C LYS A 86 -14.91 0.00 8.76
N PRO A 87 -15.44 1.24 8.72
CA PRO A 87 -14.74 2.40 9.28
C PRO A 87 -14.39 2.16 10.75
N GLY A 88 -13.21 2.60 11.17
CA GLY A 88 -12.76 2.42 12.55
C GLY A 88 -11.26 2.55 12.75
N LEU A 89 -10.80 2.06 13.89
CA LEU A 89 -9.39 2.08 14.26
C LEU A 89 -8.58 1.07 13.42
N VAL A 90 -7.36 1.48 13.08
CA VAL A 90 -6.34 0.62 12.49
C VAL A 90 -5.24 0.37 13.53
N PRO A 91 -4.52 -0.77 13.47
CA PRO A 91 -3.37 -1.01 14.34
C PRO A 91 -2.34 0.11 14.23
N GLN A 92 -1.71 0.46 15.35
CA GLN A 92 -0.57 1.38 15.32
C GLN A 92 0.60 0.71 14.61
N VAL A 93 1.17 1.42 13.62
CA VAL A 93 2.37 0.98 12.92
C VAL A 93 3.56 1.25 13.85
N PRO A 94 4.32 0.22 14.25
CA PRO A 94 5.52 0.41 15.08
C PRO A 94 6.59 1.18 14.30
N ASP A 95 7.45 1.90 15.04
CA ASP A 95 8.58 2.63 14.45
C ASP A 95 9.62 1.67 13.84
N GLU A 96 9.77 0.49 14.42
CA GLU A 96 10.65 -0.58 13.95
C GLU A 96 9.87 -1.67 13.21
N PRO A 97 10.44 -2.31 12.16
CA PRO A 97 9.80 -3.42 11.47
C PRO A 97 9.37 -4.54 12.42
N SER A 98 8.12 -4.99 12.30
CA SER A 98 7.56 -6.06 13.13
C SER A 98 7.17 -7.28 12.29
N LEU A 99 7.49 -8.47 12.78
CA LEU A 99 7.02 -9.72 12.17
C LEU A 99 5.50 -9.92 12.32
N ASN A 100 4.86 -9.20 13.25
CA ASN A 100 3.44 -9.33 13.55
C ASN A 100 2.56 -8.36 12.75
N LEU A 101 3.16 -7.38 12.06
CA LEU A 101 2.43 -6.40 11.26
C LEU A 101 3.20 -6.07 9.98
N VAL A 102 2.65 -6.52 8.85
CA VAL A 102 3.16 -6.16 7.52
C VAL A 102 2.50 -4.86 7.08
N VAL A 103 3.31 -3.85 6.78
CA VAL A 103 2.82 -2.53 6.35
C VAL A 103 3.35 -2.20 4.97
N TYR A 104 2.43 -1.87 4.05
CA TYR A 104 2.76 -1.35 2.73
C TYR A 104 2.30 0.11 2.64
N LYS A 105 3.26 1.02 2.44
CA LYS A 105 2.97 2.41 2.10
C LYS A 105 3.15 2.58 0.60
N VAL A 106 2.07 2.87 -0.12
CA VAL A 106 2.08 2.97 -1.58
C VAL A 106 1.35 4.22 -2.05
N PRO A 107 1.90 4.94 -3.04
CA PRO A 107 1.11 5.94 -3.74
C PRO A 107 0.00 5.25 -4.53
N VAL A 108 -1.18 5.86 -4.55
CA VAL A 108 -2.37 5.31 -5.24
C VAL A 108 -3.05 6.40 -6.06
N LEU A 109 -3.70 5.98 -7.14
CA LEU A 109 -4.54 6.82 -7.98
C LEU A 109 -5.81 6.04 -8.30
N TYR A 110 -6.97 6.62 -8.00
CA TYR A 110 -8.26 6.01 -8.33
C TYR A 110 -9.05 6.92 -9.26
N TRP A 111 -9.68 6.30 -10.25
CA TRP A 111 -10.67 6.91 -11.12
C TRP A 111 -12.01 6.25 -10.81
N VAL A 112 -12.88 6.99 -10.15
CA VAL A 112 -14.13 6.47 -9.57
C VAL A 112 -15.27 7.06 -10.38
N LYS A 113 -16.06 6.22 -11.05
CA LYS A 113 -17.22 6.70 -11.80
C LYS A 113 -18.34 7.10 -10.85
N VAL A 114 -19.30 7.86 -11.37
CA VAL A 114 -20.55 8.13 -10.66
C VAL A 114 -21.22 6.80 -10.27
N GLY A 115 -21.60 6.69 -9.00
CA GLY A 115 -22.20 5.50 -8.40
C GLY A 115 -21.20 4.41 -7.98
N GLU A 116 -19.91 4.57 -8.25
CA GLU A 116 -18.87 3.62 -7.79
C GLU A 116 -18.28 4.07 -6.45
N GLU A 117 -17.86 3.08 -5.65
CA GLU A 117 -17.12 3.29 -4.41
C GLU A 117 -15.64 3.58 -4.70
N ILE A 118 -15.04 4.45 -3.87
CA ILE A 118 -13.57 4.56 -3.81
C ILE A 118 -13.05 3.22 -3.28
N PRO A 119 -12.13 2.53 -4.00
CA PRO A 119 -11.71 1.18 -3.66
C PRO A 119 -11.29 1.00 -2.20
N GLY A 120 -11.89 0.01 -1.52
CA GLY A 120 -11.60 -0.31 -0.12
C GLY A 120 -12.23 0.63 0.92
N THR A 121 -13.14 1.51 0.52
CA THR A 121 -13.82 2.43 1.43
C THR A 121 -15.33 2.26 1.39
N THR A 122 -16.04 2.95 2.28
CA THR A 122 -17.50 3.09 2.21
C THR A 122 -17.93 4.28 1.34
N PHE A 123 -17.00 5.03 0.76
CA PHE A 123 -17.30 6.30 0.11
C PHE A 123 -17.67 6.09 -1.34
N THR A 124 -18.88 6.50 -1.74
CA THR A 124 -19.35 6.45 -3.12
C THR A 124 -19.31 7.82 -3.76
N TYR A 125 -18.83 7.92 -5.00
CA TYR A 125 -18.92 9.17 -5.76
C TYR A 125 -20.33 9.37 -6.31
N VAL A 126 -21.06 10.34 -5.77
CA VAL A 126 -22.45 10.61 -6.18
C VAL A 126 -22.49 11.44 -7.47
N GLY A 127 -21.58 12.39 -7.62
CA GLY A 127 -21.53 13.24 -8.81
C GLY A 127 -20.92 14.62 -8.54
N LYS A 128 -20.86 15.43 -9.58
CA LYS A 128 -20.41 16.82 -9.50
C LYS A 128 -21.61 17.71 -9.11
N THR A 129 -21.39 18.60 -8.16
CA THR A 129 -22.31 19.69 -7.80
C THR A 129 -21.60 21.05 -7.90
N GLU A 130 -22.32 22.13 -7.65
CA GLU A 130 -21.74 23.47 -7.53
C GLU A 130 -20.76 23.59 -6.35
N LYS A 131 -20.94 22.78 -5.30
CA LYS A 131 -20.10 22.80 -4.09
C LYS A 131 -18.84 21.95 -4.23
N GLY A 132 -18.84 20.98 -5.13
CA GLY A 132 -17.71 20.09 -5.38
C GLY A 132 -18.13 18.70 -5.84
N ALA A 133 -17.21 17.73 -5.76
CA ALA A 133 -17.54 16.32 -5.83
C ALA A 133 -18.35 15.92 -4.59
N GLU A 134 -19.55 15.38 -4.78
CA GLU A 134 -20.37 14.85 -3.69
C GLU A 134 -20.01 13.39 -3.43
N LEU A 135 -19.82 13.06 -2.16
CA LEU A 135 -19.55 11.72 -1.64
C LEU A 135 -20.68 11.30 -0.70
N SER A 136 -21.10 10.05 -0.79
CA SER A 136 -21.96 9.39 0.20
C SER A 136 -21.19 8.32 0.98
N GLY A 137 -21.81 7.71 2.00
CA GLY A 137 -21.19 6.68 2.84
C GLY A 137 -20.15 7.23 3.84
N LEU A 138 -20.21 8.54 4.07
CA LEU A 138 -19.46 9.26 5.10
C LEU A 138 -20.07 9.02 6.50
N PRO A 139 -19.29 9.21 7.58
CA PRO A 139 -19.83 9.32 8.93
C PRO A 139 -20.96 10.35 9.04
N GLU A 140 -21.88 10.12 9.97
CA GLU A 140 -22.98 11.06 10.22
C GLU A 140 -22.43 12.45 10.64
N GLY A 141 -22.93 13.50 9.98
CA GLY A 141 -22.51 14.88 10.23
C GLY A 141 -21.33 15.37 9.39
N ASP A 142 -20.64 14.50 8.65
CA ASP A 142 -19.54 14.90 7.77
C ASP A 142 -20.05 15.65 6.53
N LEU A 143 -19.31 16.69 6.12
CA LEU A 143 -19.59 17.44 4.91
C LEU A 143 -19.42 16.53 3.68
N PRO A 144 -20.38 16.43 2.75
CA PRO A 144 -20.31 15.49 1.63
C PRO A 144 -19.52 16.00 0.43
N TYR A 145 -19.14 17.28 0.39
CA TYR A 145 -18.53 17.90 -0.78
C TYR A 145 -17.02 18.00 -0.67
N ARG A 146 -16.30 17.74 -1.78
CA ARG A 146 -14.86 17.91 -1.92
C ARG A 146 -14.53 18.70 -3.18
N GLN A 147 -13.83 19.81 -3.02
CA GLN A 147 -13.24 20.58 -4.10
C GLN A 147 -11.88 20.00 -4.51
N THR A 148 -11.33 20.48 -5.62
CA THR A 148 -9.97 20.13 -6.04
C THR A 148 -8.98 20.56 -4.97
N GLY A 149 -8.11 19.65 -4.54
CA GLY A 149 -7.18 19.85 -3.44
C GLY A 149 -7.68 19.35 -2.09
N ASP A 150 -8.99 19.19 -1.90
CA ASP A 150 -9.55 18.74 -0.63
C ASP A 150 -9.19 17.29 -0.31
N SER A 151 -9.04 17.03 0.98
CA SER A 151 -8.69 15.72 1.52
C SER A 151 -9.88 14.77 1.52
N VAL A 152 -9.61 13.50 1.18
CA VAL A 152 -10.52 12.37 1.37
C VAL A 152 -9.76 11.35 2.22
N THR A 153 -10.17 11.19 3.47
CA THR A 153 -9.51 10.32 4.44
C THR A 153 -10.45 9.22 4.89
N TRP A 154 -9.96 7.98 4.92
CA TRP A 154 -10.71 6.83 5.41
C TRP A 154 -9.79 5.90 6.19
N LYS A 155 -10.25 5.37 7.32
CA LYS A 155 -9.53 4.36 8.11
C LYS A 155 -10.47 3.27 8.54
N GLY A 156 -9.99 2.03 8.53
CA GLY A 156 -10.78 0.91 9.00
C GLY A 156 -10.25 -0.44 8.60
N GLN A 157 -11.11 -1.45 8.80
CA GLN A 157 -10.83 -2.84 8.49
C GLN A 157 -11.53 -3.23 7.19
N LEU A 158 -10.81 -3.90 6.28
CA LEU A 158 -11.38 -4.44 5.03
C LEU A 158 -11.91 -5.86 5.22
N ARG A 159 -11.22 -6.65 6.04
CA ARG A 159 -11.55 -8.02 6.43
C ARG A 159 -10.71 -8.39 7.67
N PRO A 160 -10.94 -9.53 8.35
CA PRO A 160 -10.13 -9.91 9.51
C PRO A 160 -8.63 -9.79 9.24
N LYS A 161 -7.92 -9.06 10.10
CA LYS A 161 -6.46 -8.78 10.03
C LYS A 161 -5.97 -7.97 8.81
N VAL A 162 -6.86 -7.42 7.97
CA VAL A 162 -6.50 -6.53 6.86
C VAL A 162 -7.10 -5.14 7.10
N TYR A 163 -6.23 -4.14 7.14
CA TYR A 163 -6.59 -2.76 7.47
C TYR A 163 -6.18 -1.83 6.35
N LEU A 164 -6.91 -0.72 6.22
CA LEU A 164 -6.59 0.34 5.27
C LEU A 164 -6.61 1.68 6.01
N ASP A 165 -5.53 2.43 5.85
CA ASP A 165 -5.39 3.82 6.27
C ASP A 165 -5.13 4.64 5.00
N LEU A 166 -6.15 5.36 4.55
CA LEU A 166 -6.19 5.99 3.25
C LEU A 166 -6.25 7.51 3.42
N ALA A 167 -5.26 8.20 2.88
CA ALA A 167 -5.20 9.65 2.79
C ALA A 167 -5.05 10.07 1.32
N LEU A 168 -6.12 10.61 0.75
CA LEU A 168 -6.19 11.03 -0.64
C LEU A 168 -6.45 12.52 -0.74
N ARG A 169 -6.18 13.07 -1.92
CA ARG A 169 -6.65 14.38 -2.36
C ARG A 169 -7.49 14.26 -3.62
N THR A 170 -8.54 15.05 -3.69
CA THR A 170 -9.32 15.25 -4.92
C THR A 170 -8.44 15.99 -5.94
N THR A 171 -8.26 15.40 -7.11
CA THR A 171 -7.42 15.98 -8.18
C THR A 171 -8.24 16.54 -9.32
N LEU A 172 -9.35 15.88 -9.64
CA LEU A 172 -10.29 16.27 -10.69
C LEU A 172 -11.64 15.65 -10.38
N TYR A 173 -12.74 16.34 -10.72
CA TYR A 173 -14.06 15.74 -10.78
C TYR A 173 -14.88 16.36 -11.90
N ASN A 174 -15.73 15.56 -12.53
CA ASN A 174 -16.63 15.98 -13.60
C ASN A 174 -17.91 15.12 -13.56
N GLU A 175 -18.82 15.34 -14.50
CA GLU A 175 -20.11 14.63 -14.56
C GLU A 175 -20.00 13.10 -14.64
N LYS A 176 -18.83 12.55 -14.98
CA LYS A 176 -18.62 11.12 -15.19
C LYS A 176 -17.78 10.46 -14.11
N ARG A 177 -16.83 11.19 -13.52
CA ARG A 177 -15.84 10.60 -12.60
C ARG A 177 -15.22 11.59 -11.62
N LEU A 178 -14.75 11.02 -10.52
CA LEU A 178 -13.86 11.59 -9.54
C LEU A 178 -12.47 10.95 -9.67
N ASN A 179 -11.43 11.76 -9.70
CA ASN A 179 -10.05 11.32 -9.60
C ASN A 179 -9.49 11.72 -8.23
N VAL A 180 -8.99 10.74 -7.49
CA VAL A 180 -8.35 10.94 -6.19
C VAL A 180 -6.97 10.29 -6.17
N SER A 181 -5.99 10.95 -5.56
CA SER A 181 -4.62 10.44 -5.46
C SER A 181 -4.07 10.53 -4.05
N GLY A 182 -3.32 9.52 -3.63
CA GLY A 182 -2.56 9.49 -2.38
C GLY A 182 -1.07 9.34 -2.66
N SER A 183 -0.25 9.93 -1.78
CA SER A 183 1.22 9.80 -1.81
C SER A 183 1.72 9.04 -0.58
N GLN A 184 2.94 8.51 -0.69
CA GLN A 184 3.64 7.81 0.40
C GLN A 184 4.20 8.79 1.43
#